data_AF-A0A968SWR2-F1
#
_entry.id   AF-A0A968SWR2-F1
#
_cell.length_a   1.000
_cell.length_b   1.000
_cell.length_c   1.000
_cell.angle_alpha   90.00
_cell.angle_beta   90.00
_cell.angle_gamma   90.00
#
_symmetry.space_group_name_H-M   'P 1'
#
loop_
_entity.id
_entity.type
_entity.pdbx_description
1 polymer ?
#
loop_
_entity_poly.entity_id
_entity_poly.type
_entity_poly.pdbx_seq_one_letter_code
_entity_poly.pdbx_strand_id
1 'polypeptide(L)'
;MLLAALETSAAQDADFIAVSGRLSLPAGSTGTSFAVRVVGDMIDEADQTVLLTLTTSTPADAQVINSPAILTIQDNDEAGLNLSPDAAPLIEGETATYQVSLNSEPIAPVIITLSADSQIMVVPSTLVFTPSTWAVSQTVLITALDDNVVELPVVSTVAHTLTSDDPVYKAWPSDTFQVSIRDNDVAVLSIDDVILPEATAAATGSSPGRSRSRIRCRGRSIIRRMMIARWRAAITSLSSAHGPLHRCNNADDYCDRDRGYVLGERGDVGATS
;
A
#
# COMPACT_ATOMS: atom_id res chain seq x y z
N MET A 1 53.52 23.47 21.27
CA MET A 1 53.11 22.37 20.38
C MET A 1 52.39 22.99 19.18
N LEU A 2 52.65 22.55 17.95
CA LEU A 2 51.90 22.96 16.76
C LEU A 2 50.94 21.81 16.39
N LEU A 3 49.71 22.18 16.09
CA LEU A 3 48.65 21.27 15.70
C LEU A 3 48.18 21.62 14.28
N ALA A 4 47.86 20.61 13.49
CA ALA A 4 47.15 20.78 12.23
C ALA A 4 46.10 19.67 12.07
N ALA A 5 44.90 20.03 11.65
CA ALA A 5 43.87 19.12 11.15
C ALA A 5 43.92 19.12 9.61
N LEU A 6 44.10 17.94 9.02
CA LEU A 6 44.17 17.75 7.56
C LEU A 6 43.16 16.69 7.12
N GLU A 7 42.54 16.93 5.97
CA GLU A 7 41.67 15.99 5.26
C GLU A 7 42.43 14.71 4.89
N THR A 8 41.74 13.58 4.97
CA THR A 8 42.22 12.32 4.36
C THR A 8 41.33 11.81 3.24
N SER A 9 40.08 12.24 3.19
CA SER A 9 39.16 12.00 2.08
C SER A 9 39.08 13.24 1.21
N ALA A 10 39.11 13.05 -0.11
CA ALA A 10 38.81 14.10 -1.07
C ALA A 10 37.28 14.22 -1.19
N ALA A 11 36.60 14.68 -0.14
CA ALA A 11 35.19 15.04 -0.25
C ALA A 11 35.07 16.39 -0.99
N GLN A 12 34.08 16.47 -1.86
CA GLN A 12 33.89 17.58 -2.79
C GLN A 12 33.11 18.75 -2.15
N ASP A 13 32.67 18.55 -0.90
CA ASP A 13 32.07 19.52 0.00
C ASP A 13 32.91 19.61 1.29
N ALA A 14 32.89 20.75 1.97
CA ALA A 14 33.83 21.03 3.07
C ALA A 14 33.20 20.71 4.43
N ASP A 15 33.25 19.45 4.84
CA ASP A 15 32.66 18.90 6.09
C ASP A 15 33.29 19.44 7.37
N PHE A 16 34.47 20.04 7.25
CA PHE A 16 35.04 20.82 8.33
C PHE A 16 35.90 21.98 7.82
N ILE A 17 36.19 22.89 8.74
CA ILE A 17 37.13 23.98 8.50
C ILE A 17 38.49 23.56 9.06
N ALA A 18 39.47 23.37 8.16
CA ALA A 18 40.83 23.04 8.54
C ALA A 18 41.39 24.06 9.54
N VAL A 19 41.94 23.54 10.64
CA VAL A 19 42.52 24.33 11.72
C VAL A 19 44.00 24.00 11.88
N SER A 20 44.82 25.02 12.00
CA SER A 20 46.20 24.89 12.46
C SER A 20 46.53 25.96 13.49
N GLY A 21 47.40 25.66 14.43
CA GLY A 21 47.71 26.61 15.49
C GLY A 21 48.67 26.09 16.54
N ARG A 22 49.11 27.01 17.42
CA ARG A 22 49.98 26.68 18.54
C ARG A 22 49.14 26.37 19.77
N LEU A 23 49.28 25.15 20.28
CA LEU A 23 48.70 24.70 21.53
C LEU A 23 49.73 24.86 22.67
N SER A 24 49.29 25.43 23.80
CA SER A 24 50.13 25.69 24.97
C SER A 24 49.54 25.00 26.20
N LEU A 25 50.32 24.15 26.87
CA LEU A 25 49.95 23.53 28.14
C LEU A 25 50.56 24.34 29.29
N PRO A 26 49.75 24.93 30.19
CA PRO A 26 50.28 25.63 31.37
C PRO A 26 50.98 24.68 32.35
N ALA A 27 51.94 25.19 33.12
CA ALA A 27 52.62 24.42 34.15
C ALA A 27 51.61 23.83 35.16
N GLY A 28 51.77 22.55 35.49
CA GLY A 28 50.86 21.82 36.37
C GLY A 28 49.55 21.33 35.71
N SER A 29 49.32 21.63 34.43
CA SER A 29 48.18 21.09 33.67
C SER A 29 48.51 19.75 33.04
N THR A 30 47.53 18.84 32.99
CA THR A 30 47.66 17.52 32.34
C THR A 30 47.04 17.45 30.95
N GLY A 31 46.37 18.52 30.50
CA GLY A 31 45.70 18.57 29.21
C GLY A 31 45.28 19.97 28.81
N THR A 32 44.94 20.11 27.53
CA THR A 32 44.36 21.30 26.91
C THR A 32 43.56 20.85 25.69
N SER A 33 42.63 21.67 25.22
CA SER A 33 41.76 21.37 24.09
C SER A 33 41.89 22.40 22.98
N PHE A 34 41.48 22.00 21.79
CA PHE A 34 41.26 22.86 20.64
C PHE A 34 39.91 22.46 20.01
N ALA A 35 39.36 23.33 19.18
CA ALA A 35 38.11 23.05 18.47
C ALA A 35 38.41 22.81 16.98
N VAL A 36 37.80 21.77 16.42
CA VAL A 36 37.60 21.60 14.98
C VAL A 36 36.14 21.96 14.71
N ARG A 37 35.87 22.81 13.74
CA ARG A 37 34.50 23.16 13.36
C ARG A 37 34.06 22.25 12.22
N VAL A 38 33.07 21.40 12.50
CA VAL A 38 32.34 20.62 11.50
C VAL A 38 31.31 21.53 10.83
N VAL A 39 31.10 21.34 9.54
CA VAL A 39 30.06 21.97 8.73
C VAL A 39 29.06 20.86 8.41
N GLY A 40 27.78 21.10 8.64
CA GLY A 40 26.74 20.18 8.21
C GLY A 40 26.03 20.75 7.00
N ASP A 41 25.49 19.86 6.18
CA ASP A 41 24.57 20.17 5.10
C ASP A 41 23.34 19.27 5.21
N MET A 42 22.80 18.82 4.08
CA MET A 42 21.65 17.93 4.00
C MET A 42 21.92 16.79 3.03
N ILE A 43 23.17 16.57 2.61
CA ILE A 43 23.55 15.54 1.64
C ILE A 43 23.83 14.26 2.43
N ASP A 44 23.24 13.14 1.99
CA ASP A 44 23.58 11.83 2.57
C ASP A 44 24.97 11.44 2.07
N GLU A 45 25.89 11.27 3.01
CA GLU A 45 27.28 10.94 2.76
C GLU A 45 27.76 9.76 3.62
N ALA A 46 28.90 9.18 3.25
CA ALA A 46 29.55 8.22 4.13
C ALA A 46 30.27 8.94 5.27
N ASP A 47 30.31 8.31 6.46
CA ASP A 47 31.18 8.74 7.56
C ASP A 47 32.60 9.08 7.07
N GLN A 48 33.07 10.26 7.44
CA GLN A 48 34.33 10.80 6.98
C GLN A 48 35.40 10.77 8.08
N THR A 49 36.67 10.83 7.68
CA THR A 49 37.80 10.81 8.63
C THR A 49 38.79 11.93 8.37
N VAL A 50 39.27 12.50 9.48
CA VAL A 50 40.20 13.64 9.53
C VAL A 50 41.42 13.26 10.35
N LEU A 51 42.62 13.56 9.85
CA LEU A 51 43.86 13.35 10.60
C LEU A 51 44.22 14.59 11.41
N LEU A 52 44.38 14.38 12.72
CA LEU A 52 44.85 15.37 13.67
C LEU A 52 46.32 15.13 13.95
N THR A 53 47.17 15.97 13.37
CA THR A 53 48.62 15.86 13.51
C THR A 53 49.12 16.83 14.56
N LEU A 54 49.95 16.31 15.46
CA LEU A 54 50.58 17.07 16.52
C LEU A 54 52.09 17.03 16.38
N THR A 55 52.71 18.19 16.49
CA THR A 55 54.16 18.35 16.48
C THR A 55 54.60 19.18 17.67
N THR A 56 55.78 18.90 18.21
CA THR A 56 56.34 19.66 19.34
C THR A 56 57.70 20.23 18.97
N SER A 57 57.97 21.43 19.44
CA SER A 57 59.28 22.09 19.33
C SER A 57 59.80 22.57 20.69
N THR A 58 58.96 22.55 21.73
CA THR A 58 59.30 23.02 23.08
C THR A 58 58.42 22.30 24.13
N PRO A 59 59.00 21.65 25.14
CA PRO A 59 60.44 21.40 25.31
C PRO A 59 60.96 20.40 24.26
N ALA A 60 62.27 20.44 23.97
CA ALA A 60 62.87 19.69 22.85
C ALA A 60 62.87 18.16 23.06
N ASP A 61 62.70 17.72 24.31
CA ASP A 61 62.63 16.33 24.76
C ASP A 61 61.19 15.79 24.90
N ALA A 62 60.18 16.61 24.61
CA ALA A 62 58.80 16.15 24.61
C ALA A 62 58.57 15.10 23.50
N GLN A 63 58.03 13.95 23.88
CA GLN A 63 57.61 12.92 22.93
C GLN A 63 56.14 13.13 22.57
N VAL A 64 55.83 13.11 21.27
CA VAL A 64 54.45 13.04 20.77
C VAL A 64 54.14 11.57 20.50
N ILE A 65 53.11 11.05 21.16
CA ILE A 65 52.57 9.71 20.94
C ILE A 65 51.15 9.82 20.37
N ASN A 66 50.66 8.77 19.71
CA ASN A 66 49.32 8.71 19.13
C ASN A 66 49.00 9.88 18.16
N SER A 67 49.99 10.29 17.38
CA SER A 67 49.85 11.27 16.29
C SER A 67 50.24 10.60 14.97
N PRO A 68 49.39 10.66 13.92
CA PRO A 68 48.11 11.37 13.91
C PRO A 68 47.02 10.63 14.71
N ALA A 69 46.12 11.41 15.31
CA ALA A 69 44.85 10.89 15.82
C ALA A 69 43.77 10.99 14.72
N ILE A 70 42.76 10.12 14.76
CA ILE A 70 41.65 10.13 13.82
C ILE A 70 40.44 10.78 14.48
N LEU A 71 39.89 11.80 13.84
CA LEU A 71 38.56 12.33 14.11
C LEU A 71 37.62 11.75 13.05
N THR A 72 36.53 11.11 13.48
CA THR A 72 35.46 10.66 12.59
C THR A 72 34.32 11.67 12.63
N ILE A 73 33.89 12.14 11.46
CA ILE A 73 32.67 12.92 11.28
C ILE A 73 31.61 11.92 10.84
N GLN A 74 30.58 11.76 11.65
CA GLN A 74 29.47 10.86 11.34
C GLN A 74 28.42 11.64 10.57
N ASP A 75 27.98 11.10 9.45
CA ASP A 75 26.88 11.68 8.72
C ASP A 75 25.56 11.44 9.46
N ASN A 76 24.64 12.40 9.36
CA ASN A 76 23.34 12.35 10.01
C ASN A 76 22.19 12.56 9.03
N ASP A 77 22.47 12.56 7.75
CA ASP A 77 21.49 12.66 6.68
C ASP A 77 21.21 11.28 6.10
N GLU A 78 20.01 11.08 5.57
CA GLU A 78 19.61 9.78 5.01
C GLU A 78 18.79 10.04 3.75
N ALA A 79 19.25 9.51 2.63
CA ALA A 79 18.51 9.52 1.39
C ALA A 79 17.17 8.81 1.56
N GLY A 80 16.20 9.19 0.74
CA GLY A 80 14.93 8.49 0.71
C GLY A 80 13.82 9.28 0.05
N LEU A 81 12.71 8.58 -0.16
CA LEU A 81 11.48 9.17 -0.65
C LEU A 81 10.48 9.35 0.50
N ASN A 82 9.92 10.55 0.58
CA ASN A 82 8.76 10.81 1.42
C ASN A 82 7.50 10.82 0.56
N LEU A 83 6.56 9.92 0.87
CA LEU A 83 5.28 9.78 0.20
C LEU A 83 4.17 10.15 1.20
N SER A 84 3.42 11.22 0.93
CA SER A 84 2.43 11.72 1.91
C SER A 84 1.26 12.47 1.27
N PRO A 85 0.04 12.35 1.80
CA PRO A 85 -0.38 11.42 2.86
C PRO A 85 -0.49 9.99 2.34
N ASP A 86 -0.70 9.04 3.25
CA ASP A 86 -1.16 7.69 2.88
C ASP A 86 -2.49 7.76 2.11
N ALA A 87 -2.70 6.81 1.19
CA ALA A 87 -3.90 6.78 0.38
C ALA A 87 -5.15 6.52 1.23
N ALA A 88 -6.17 7.37 1.04
CA ALA A 88 -7.53 7.00 1.38
C ALA A 88 -8.08 6.01 0.33
N PRO A 89 -9.04 5.14 0.70
CA PRO A 89 -9.75 4.32 -0.27
C PRO A 89 -10.46 5.19 -1.32
N LEU A 90 -10.38 4.77 -2.59
CA LEU A 90 -11.11 5.36 -3.70
C LEU A 90 -12.29 4.48 -4.09
N ILE A 91 -13.32 5.10 -4.64
CA ILE A 91 -14.32 4.44 -5.46
C ILE A 91 -13.91 4.61 -6.92
N GLU A 92 -14.23 3.63 -7.79
CA GLU A 92 -14.03 3.76 -9.23
C GLU A 92 -14.63 5.07 -9.78
N GLY A 93 -13.85 5.77 -10.60
CA GLY A 93 -14.17 7.11 -11.11
C GLY A 93 -13.73 8.27 -10.20
N GLU A 94 -13.28 7.99 -8.96
CA GLU A 94 -12.73 9.01 -8.08
C GLU A 94 -11.24 9.27 -8.32
N THR A 95 -10.77 10.39 -7.77
CA THR A 95 -9.37 10.82 -7.83
C THR A 95 -8.83 11.14 -6.44
N ALA A 96 -7.54 10.90 -6.23
CA ALA A 96 -6.79 11.34 -5.04
C ALA A 96 -5.46 11.95 -5.45
N THR A 97 -4.85 12.71 -4.54
CA THR A 97 -3.49 13.22 -4.72
C THR A 97 -2.60 12.82 -3.56
N TYR A 98 -1.35 12.54 -3.84
CA TYR A 98 -0.28 12.44 -2.86
C TYR A 98 0.92 13.30 -3.30
N GLN A 99 1.82 13.57 -2.37
CA GLN A 99 3.03 14.35 -2.57
C GLN A 99 4.24 13.43 -2.48
N VAL A 100 5.27 13.76 -3.26
CA VAL A 100 6.58 13.12 -3.25
C VAL A 100 7.65 14.19 -2.99
N SER A 101 8.57 13.92 -2.07
CA SER A 101 9.80 14.71 -1.87
C SER A 101 10.98 13.81 -1.52
N LEU A 102 12.19 14.33 -1.57
CA LEU A 102 13.39 13.63 -1.10
C LEU A 102 13.66 13.93 0.38
N ASN A 103 14.32 13.01 1.09
CA ASN A 103 14.69 13.17 2.52
C ASN A 103 16.04 13.90 2.72
N SER A 104 16.91 13.85 1.71
CA SER A 104 18.22 14.52 1.68
C SER A 104 18.45 15.26 0.35
N GLU A 105 19.40 16.18 0.32
CA GLU A 105 19.85 16.87 -0.89
C GLU A 105 20.64 15.90 -1.78
N PRO A 106 20.27 15.72 -3.06
CA PRO A 106 21.07 14.94 -3.98
C PRO A 106 22.18 15.80 -4.60
N ILE A 107 23.32 15.20 -4.92
CA ILE A 107 24.43 15.86 -5.64
C ILE A 107 24.24 15.91 -7.16
N ALA A 108 23.26 15.15 -7.68
CA ALA A 108 22.87 15.14 -9.09
C ALA A 108 21.35 14.96 -9.24
N PRO A 109 20.74 15.36 -10.38
CA PRO A 109 19.29 15.24 -10.55
C PRO A 109 18.77 13.81 -10.40
N VAL A 110 17.73 13.65 -9.58
CA VAL A 110 17.02 12.39 -9.36
C VAL A 110 15.75 12.39 -10.22
N ILE A 111 15.66 11.42 -11.13
CA ILE A 111 14.48 11.19 -11.97
C ILE A 111 13.71 10.01 -11.38
N ILE A 112 12.45 10.24 -11.00
CA ILE A 112 11.55 9.19 -10.49
C ILE A 112 10.54 8.87 -11.58
N THR A 113 10.51 7.62 -12.04
CA THR A 113 9.49 7.11 -12.97
C THR A 113 8.39 6.42 -12.18
N LEU A 114 7.15 6.83 -12.42
CA LEU A 114 5.95 6.27 -11.80
C LEU A 114 5.30 5.28 -12.75
N SER A 115 5.06 4.07 -12.28
CA SER A 115 4.33 3.03 -13.02
C SER A 115 3.18 2.50 -12.19
N ALA A 116 2.00 2.41 -12.77
CA ALA A 116 0.81 1.84 -12.15
C ALA A 116 0.31 0.61 -12.93
N ASP A 117 -0.55 -0.18 -12.30
CA ASP A 117 -1.30 -1.25 -12.97
C ASP A 117 -2.49 -0.69 -13.78
N SER A 118 -3.33 -1.58 -14.32
CA SER A 118 -4.47 -1.22 -15.16
C SER A 118 -5.71 -0.74 -14.40
N GLN A 119 -5.65 -0.61 -13.08
CA GLN A 119 -6.80 -0.17 -12.27
C GLN A 119 -6.77 1.34 -11.98
N ILE A 120 -5.59 1.96 -12.13
CA ILE A 120 -5.42 3.40 -11.91
C ILE A 120 -4.62 4.05 -13.02
N MET A 121 -4.79 5.36 -13.14
CA MET A 121 -3.92 6.23 -13.92
C MET A 121 -3.20 7.20 -12.98
N VAL A 122 -1.91 7.42 -13.22
CA VAL A 122 -1.07 8.36 -12.46
C VAL A 122 -0.56 9.49 -13.34
N VAL A 123 -0.64 10.73 -12.85
CA VAL A 123 -0.18 11.93 -13.57
C VAL A 123 0.51 12.89 -12.59
N PRO A 124 1.75 13.35 -12.88
CA PRO A 124 2.60 12.96 -14.01
C PRO A 124 3.15 11.53 -13.85
N SER A 125 3.68 10.94 -14.93
CA SER A 125 4.37 9.64 -14.88
C SER A 125 5.87 9.74 -14.54
N THR A 126 6.41 10.96 -14.45
CA THR A 126 7.81 11.23 -14.12
C THR A 126 7.92 12.46 -13.25
N LEU A 127 8.73 12.39 -12.20
CA LEU A 127 9.11 13.50 -11.34
C LEU A 127 10.61 13.74 -11.45
N VAL A 128 11.04 14.99 -11.36
CA VAL A 128 12.46 15.36 -11.43
C VAL A 128 12.81 16.25 -10.25
N PHE A 129 13.74 15.81 -9.42
CA PHE A 129 14.29 16.58 -8.31
C PHE A 129 15.73 16.97 -8.63
N THR A 130 16.08 18.22 -8.37
CA THR A 130 17.44 18.75 -8.54
C THR A 130 18.03 19.11 -7.18
N PRO A 131 19.35 19.31 -7.05
CA PRO A 131 19.94 19.82 -5.80
C PRO A 131 19.27 21.12 -5.30
N SER A 132 18.70 21.93 -6.21
CA SER A 132 18.00 23.16 -5.82
C SER A 132 16.51 23.00 -5.47
N THR A 133 15.92 21.83 -5.75
CA THR A 133 14.46 21.61 -5.65
C THR A 133 14.07 20.33 -4.91
N TRP A 134 15.01 19.60 -4.33
CA TRP A 134 14.80 18.30 -3.70
C TRP A 134 13.75 18.31 -2.58
N ALA A 135 13.74 19.40 -1.79
CA ALA A 135 12.83 19.59 -0.66
C ALA A 135 11.44 20.10 -1.07
N VAL A 136 11.25 20.47 -2.35
CA VAL A 136 9.95 20.97 -2.83
C VAL A 136 9.09 19.78 -3.24
N SER A 137 8.06 19.50 -2.44
CA SER A 137 7.12 18.42 -2.72
C SER A 137 6.46 18.58 -4.10
N GLN A 138 6.43 17.49 -4.87
CA GLN A 138 5.74 17.41 -6.16
C GLN A 138 4.48 16.56 -6.03
N THR A 139 3.38 17.05 -6.61
CA THR A 139 2.07 16.41 -6.51
C THR A 139 1.87 15.38 -7.60
N VAL A 140 1.37 14.21 -7.20
CA VAL A 140 0.92 13.15 -8.10
C VAL A 140 -0.59 12.99 -7.94
N LEU A 141 -1.30 13.02 -9.07
CA LEU A 141 -2.72 12.72 -9.18
C LEU A 141 -2.91 11.25 -9.53
N ILE A 142 -3.74 10.56 -8.75
CA ILE A 142 -4.22 9.21 -9.00
C ILE A 142 -5.68 9.32 -9.43
N THR A 143 -6.05 8.58 -10.48
CA THR A 143 -7.45 8.39 -10.91
C THR A 143 -7.77 6.90 -10.90
N ALA A 144 -8.80 6.49 -10.16
CA ALA A 144 -9.34 5.14 -10.22
C ALA A 144 -10.13 4.97 -11.52
N LEU A 145 -9.75 3.99 -12.34
CA LEU A 145 -10.40 3.76 -13.63
C LEU A 145 -11.73 3.04 -13.41
N ASP A 146 -12.79 3.63 -13.95
CA ASP A 146 -14.16 3.12 -13.86
C ASP A 146 -14.46 2.22 -15.06
N ASP A 147 -15.07 1.06 -14.79
CA ASP A 147 -15.57 0.20 -15.86
C ASP A 147 -17.07 -0.15 -15.71
N ASN A 148 -17.51 -1.34 -16.09
CA ASN A 148 -18.92 -1.77 -15.99
C ASN A 148 -18.99 -3.24 -15.54
N VAL A 149 -17.99 -3.66 -14.78
CA VAL A 149 -17.76 -5.01 -14.29
C VAL A 149 -17.87 -4.97 -12.78
N VAL A 150 -18.77 -5.80 -12.24
CA VAL A 150 -18.86 -5.94 -10.78
C VAL A 150 -17.69 -6.78 -10.27
N GLU A 151 -16.84 -6.14 -9.47
CA GLU A 151 -15.61 -6.67 -8.89
C GLU A 151 -15.62 -6.67 -7.35
N LEU A 152 -14.56 -7.22 -6.75
CA LEU A 152 -14.31 -7.11 -5.31
C LEU A 152 -13.31 -5.97 -5.09
N PRO A 153 -13.25 -5.39 -3.87
CA PRO A 153 -12.23 -4.40 -3.56
C PRO A 153 -10.82 -4.90 -3.87
N VAL A 154 -10.05 -4.06 -4.55
CA VAL A 154 -8.68 -4.36 -5.01
C VAL A 154 -7.71 -3.34 -4.40
N VAL A 155 -6.44 -3.72 -4.28
CA VAL A 155 -5.36 -2.81 -3.94
C VAL A 155 -4.49 -2.63 -5.18
N SER A 156 -4.42 -1.40 -5.68
CA SER A 156 -3.55 -1.02 -6.79
C SER A 156 -2.24 -0.44 -6.25
N THR A 157 -1.15 -0.63 -6.99
CA THR A 157 0.21 -0.19 -6.59
C THR A 157 0.83 0.74 -7.62
N VAL A 158 1.37 1.86 -7.15
CA VAL A 158 2.25 2.76 -7.90
C VAL A 158 3.70 2.48 -7.51
N ALA A 159 4.50 2.00 -8.45
CA ALA A 159 5.93 1.80 -8.27
C ALA A 159 6.72 3.08 -8.61
N HIS A 160 7.69 3.42 -7.77
CA HIS A 160 8.60 4.56 -7.91
C HIS A 160 10.00 4.01 -8.20
N THR A 161 10.46 4.18 -9.44
CA THR A 161 11.81 3.74 -9.85
C THR A 161 12.70 4.96 -10.04
N LEU A 162 13.84 5.01 -9.35
CA LEU A 162 14.76 6.13 -9.37
C LEU A 162 15.85 5.92 -10.42
N THR A 163 16.33 7.01 -11.01
CA THR A 163 17.54 7.07 -11.84
C THR A 163 18.26 8.38 -11.53
N SER A 164 19.55 8.29 -11.17
CA SER A 164 20.39 9.44 -10.86
C SER A 164 21.85 9.13 -11.17
N ASP A 165 22.66 10.18 -11.37
CA ASP A 165 24.13 10.10 -11.34
C ASP A 165 24.69 10.25 -9.90
N ASP A 166 23.84 10.63 -8.95
CA ASP A 166 24.13 10.61 -7.52
C ASP A 166 24.24 9.13 -7.07
N PRO A 167 25.40 8.68 -6.55
CA PRO A 167 25.62 7.30 -6.16
C PRO A 167 24.65 6.78 -5.09
N VAL A 168 24.24 7.63 -4.15
CA VAL A 168 23.37 7.26 -3.03
C VAL A 168 21.95 7.02 -3.56
N TYR A 169 21.39 7.99 -4.29
CA TYR A 169 20.07 7.86 -4.90
C TYR A 169 20.02 6.82 -6.03
N LYS A 170 21.13 6.57 -6.71
CA LYS A 170 21.25 5.50 -7.72
C LYS A 170 21.20 4.11 -7.10
N ALA A 171 21.67 3.95 -5.88
CA ALA A 171 21.64 2.69 -5.14
C ALA A 171 20.31 2.48 -4.38
N TRP A 172 19.48 3.51 -4.26
CA TRP A 172 18.21 3.44 -3.54
C TRP A 172 17.24 2.42 -4.17
N PRO A 173 16.58 1.55 -3.38
CA PRO A 173 15.61 0.60 -3.88
C PRO A 173 14.35 1.31 -4.41
N SER A 174 13.55 0.61 -5.22
CA SER A 174 12.24 1.14 -5.62
C SER A 174 11.27 1.20 -4.45
N ASP A 175 10.51 2.28 -4.34
CA ASP A 175 9.41 2.43 -3.38
C ASP A 175 8.04 2.19 -4.01
N THR A 176 7.05 1.91 -3.18
CA THR A 176 5.67 1.67 -3.63
C THR A 176 4.66 2.48 -2.85
N PHE A 177 3.65 3.00 -3.53
CA PHE A 177 2.47 3.61 -2.93
C PHE A 177 1.24 2.77 -3.27
N GLN A 178 0.40 2.46 -2.28
CA GLN A 178 -0.75 1.58 -2.46
C GLN A 178 -2.05 2.34 -2.22
N VAL A 179 -3.06 2.06 -3.04
CA VAL A 179 -4.42 2.60 -2.90
C VAL A 179 -5.44 1.48 -3.02
N SER A 180 -6.41 1.45 -2.10
CA SER A 180 -7.53 0.51 -2.19
C SER A 180 -8.66 1.12 -3.03
N ILE A 181 -9.24 0.34 -3.92
CA ILE A 181 -10.30 0.76 -4.84
C ILE A 181 -11.53 -0.10 -4.58
N ARG A 182 -12.69 0.57 -4.53
CA ARG A 182 -13.99 -0.06 -4.39
C ARG A 182 -14.78 0.08 -5.68
N ASP A 183 -15.34 -1.05 -6.07
CA ASP A 183 -16.30 -1.19 -7.15
C ASP A 183 -17.51 -0.29 -6.95
N ASN A 184 -17.89 0.45 -7.99
CA ASN A 184 -19.12 1.25 -7.98
C ASN A 184 -20.29 0.56 -8.72
N ASP A 185 -20.04 -0.60 -9.30
CA ASP A 185 -20.96 -1.35 -10.13
C ASP A 185 -21.92 -2.23 -9.33
N VAL A 186 -23.08 -2.51 -9.92
CA VAL A 186 -24.10 -3.35 -9.29
C VAL A 186 -24.62 -4.41 -10.27
N ALA A 187 -24.65 -5.66 -9.81
CA ALA A 187 -25.27 -6.76 -10.53
C ALA A 187 -26.80 -6.66 -10.40
N VAL A 188 -27.51 -6.53 -11.52
CA VAL A 188 -28.97 -6.49 -11.52
C VAL A 188 -29.52 -7.84 -12.01
N LEU A 189 -30.31 -8.50 -11.16
CA LEU A 189 -31.06 -9.71 -11.49
C LEU A 189 -32.52 -9.36 -11.79
N SER A 190 -33.06 -9.90 -12.88
CA SER A 190 -34.49 -9.78 -13.20
C SER A 190 -35.11 -11.15 -13.46
N ILE A 191 -36.31 -11.35 -12.92
CA ILE A 191 -37.19 -12.46 -13.27
C ILE A 191 -38.35 -11.91 -14.07
N ASP A 192 -38.66 -12.56 -15.19
CA ASP A 192 -39.83 -12.21 -15.98
C ASP A 192 -41.07 -12.94 -15.43
N ASP A 193 -42.21 -12.24 -15.47
CA ASP A 193 -43.49 -12.85 -15.17
C ASP A 193 -43.80 -13.96 -16.18
N VAL A 194 -44.34 -15.07 -15.67
CA VAL A 194 -44.85 -16.17 -16.48
C VAL A 194 -46.35 -16.23 -16.30
N ILE A 195 -47.08 -15.92 -17.36
CA ILE A 195 -48.52 -16.12 -17.41
C ILE A 195 -48.77 -17.55 -17.88
N LEU A 196 -49.37 -18.37 -17.02
CA LEU A 196 -49.87 -19.68 -17.42
C LEU A 196 -51.40 -19.66 -17.50
N PRO A 197 -52.00 -20.19 -18.58
CA PRO A 197 -53.42 -20.49 -18.57
C PRO A 197 -53.68 -21.65 -17.60
N GLU A 198 -54.77 -21.54 -16.84
CA GLU A 198 -55.24 -22.65 -16.04
C GLU A 198 -55.56 -23.84 -16.94
N ALA A 199 -55.19 -25.05 -16.51
CA ALA A 199 -55.60 -26.25 -17.22
C ALA A 199 -57.12 -26.31 -17.18
N THR A 200 -57.78 -26.28 -18.33
CA THR A 200 -59.17 -26.75 -18.42
C THR A 200 -59.20 -28.14 -17.79
N ALA A 201 -60.14 -28.39 -16.87
CA ALA A 201 -60.34 -29.71 -16.26
C ALA A 201 -60.46 -30.75 -17.38
N ALA A 202 -59.35 -31.39 -17.75
CA ALA A 202 -59.32 -32.27 -18.89
C ALA A 202 -59.28 -33.69 -18.36
N ALA A 203 -60.18 -34.50 -18.92
CA ALA A 203 -60.17 -35.95 -18.93
C ALA A 203 -58.90 -36.56 -18.34
N THR A 204 -59.08 -37.34 -17.28
CA THR A 204 -58.10 -38.22 -16.64
C THR A 204 -56.93 -38.58 -17.56
N GLY A 205 -55.78 -37.91 -17.40
CA GLY A 205 -54.53 -38.28 -18.10
C GLY A 205 -53.58 -37.15 -18.54
N SER A 206 -53.93 -35.87 -18.43
CA SER A 206 -53.02 -34.78 -18.85
C SER A 206 -52.02 -34.39 -17.74
N SER A 207 -50.72 -34.33 -18.09
CA SER A 207 -49.65 -33.89 -17.18
C SER A 207 -49.86 -32.42 -16.78
N PRO A 208 -49.63 -32.05 -15.51
CA PRO A 208 -49.73 -30.66 -15.07
C PRO A 208 -48.76 -29.77 -15.87
N GLY A 209 -49.23 -28.57 -16.24
CA GLY A 209 -48.47 -27.60 -17.02
C GLY A 209 -47.16 -27.22 -16.32
N ARG A 210 -46.05 -27.24 -17.06
CA ARG A 210 -44.71 -26.96 -16.52
C ARG A 210 -44.34 -25.50 -16.81
N SER A 211 -44.27 -24.63 -15.79
CA SER A 211 -43.71 -23.28 -15.96
C SER A 211 -42.18 -23.33 -16.03
N ARG A 212 -41.60 -22.46 -16.86
CA ARG A 212 -40.17 -22.14 -16.85
C ARG A 212 -40.00 -20.63 -16.84
N SER A 213 -39.69 -20.06 -15.68
CA SER A 213 -39.27 -18.66 -15.59
C SER A 213 -37.80 -18.53 -16.00
N ARG A 214 -37.49 -17.51 -16.80
CA ARG A 214 -36.12 -17.23 -17.23
C ARG A 214 -35.55 -16.14 -16.33
N ILE A 215 -34.50 -16.46 -15.58
CA ILE A 215 -33.75 -15.44 -14.83
C ILE A 215 -32.72 -14.84 -15.78
N ARG A 216 -32.69 -13.51 -15.85
CA ARG A 216 -31.67 -12.75 -16.56
C ARG A 216 -30.80 -12.02 -15.55
N CYS A 217 -29.52 -11.92 -15.87
CA CYS A 217 -28.58 -11.06 -15.15
C CYS A 217 -28.12 -9.99 -16.14
N ARG A 218 -28.26 -8.71 -15.76
CA ARG A 218 -27.68 -7.55 -16.45
C ARG A 218 -26.45 -7.10 -15.64
N GLY A 219 -25.34 -6.88 -16.35
CA GLY A 219 -24.01 -6.60 -15.79
C GLY A 219 -22.96 -7.62 -16.28
N ARG A 220 -21.73 -7.16 -16.57
CA ARG A 220 -20.61 -8.04 -16.92
C ARG A 220 -19.91 -8.45 -15.63
N SER A 221 -20.38 -9.48 -14.93
CA SER A 221 -19.76 -9.86 -13.64
C SER A 221 -18.87 -11.11 -13.75
N ILE A 222 -17.69 -11.11 -13.12
CA ILE A 222 -16.89 -12.32 -12.84
C ILE A 222 -17.63 -13.25 -11.88
N ILE A 223 -18.47 -12.69 -11.00
CA ILE A 223 -19.36 -13.43 -10.08
C ILE A 223 -20.40 -14.26 -10.84
N ARG A 224 -20.60 -14.05 -12.16
CA ARG A 224 -21.49 -14.87 -12.99
C ARG A 224 -21.18 -16.37 -12.89
N ARG A 225 -19.92 -16.78 -12.72
CA ARG A 225 -19.56 -18.21 -12.51
C ARG A 225 -19.84 -18.69 -11.07
N MET A 226 -19.57 -17.87 -10.06
CA MET A 226 -19.84 -18.19 -8.65
C MET A 226 -21.32 -18.19 -8.30
N MET A 227 -22.10 -17.22 -8.80
CA MET A 227 -23.55 -17.20 -8.67
C MET A 227 -24.18 -18.40 -9.36
N ILE A 228 -23.74 -18.82 -10.56
CA ILE A 228 -24.25 -20.04 -11.19
C ILE A 228 -23.97 -21.29 -10.33
N ALA A 229 -22.79 -21.39 -9.70
CA ALA A 229 -22.42 -22.53 -8.86
C ALA A 229 -23.24 -22.58 -7.55
N ARG A 230 -23.38 -21.46 -6.83
CA ARG A 230 -24.23 -21.35 -5.64
C ARG A 230 -25.72 -21.53 -5.97
N TRP A 231 -26.17 -21.07 -7.14
CA TRP A 231 -27.55 -21.20 -7.58
C TRP A 231 -27.91 -22.63 -8.00
N ARG A 232 -26.98 -23.39 -8.63
CA ARG A 232 -27.15 -24.83 -8.83
C ARG A 232 -27.30 -25.57 -7.49
N ALA A 233 -26.48 -25.22 -6.49
CA ALA A 233 -26.60 -25.81 -5.16
C ALA A 233 -27.95 -25.49 -4.48
N ALA A 234 -28.42 -24.23 -4.56
CA ALA A 234 -29.70 -23.80 -3.98
C ALA A 234 -30.93 -24.41 -4.70
N ILE A 235 -30.90 -24.59 -6.02
CA ILE A 235 -31.97 -25.31 -6.73
C ILE A 235 -31.98 -26.79 -6.35
N THR A 236 -30.79 -27.37 -6.18
CA THR A 236 -30.68 -28.77 -5.77
C THR A 236 -31.30 -28.95 -4.37
N SER A 237 -31.07 -28.00 -3.44
CA SER A 237 -31.68 -28.02 -2.10
C SER A 237 -33.20 -27.74 -2.10
N LEU A 238 -33.71 -26.87 -2.98
CA LEU A 238 -35.15 -26.62 -3.15
C LEU A 238 -35.89 -27.81 -3.79
N SER A 239 -35.21 -28.54 -4.69
CA SER A 239 -35.75 -29.78 -5.28
C SER A 239 -35.76 -30.95 -4.30
N SER A 240 -34.87 -30.97 -3.29
CA SER A 240 -34.90 -31.96 -2.22
C SER A 240 -35.87 -31.60 -1.07
N ALA A 241 -36.23 -30.33 -0.92
CA ALA A 241 -37.19 -29.87 0.10
C ALA A 241 -38.65 -30.18 -0.27
N HIS A 242 -38.94 -30.35 -1.56
CA HIS A 242 -40.23 -30.85 -2.04
C HIS A 242 -40.04 -32.33 -2.39
N GLY A 243 -40.04 -33.19 -1.35
CA GLY A 243 -39.92 -34.64 -1.51
C GLY A 243 -40.89 -35.21 -2.55
N PRO A 244 -40.64 -36.44 -3.06
CA PRO A 244 -41.55 -37.06 -4.03
C PRO A 244 -42.97 -37.09 -3.45
N LEU A 245 -43.94 -36.61 -4.23
CA LEU A 245 -45.36 -36.62 -3.88
C LEU A 245 -45.77 -38.02 -3.42
N HIS A 246 -45.87 -38.23 -2.10
CA HIS A 246 -46.42 -39.46 -1.56
C HIS A 246 -47.92 -39.48 -1.86
N ARG A 247 -48.36 -40.52 -2.57
CA ARG A 247 -49.79 -40.82 -2.68
C ARG A 247 -50.29 -41.27 -1.31
N CYS A 248 -51.27 -40.56 -0.75
CA CYS A 248 -52.08 -41.07 0.35
C CYS A 248 -52.88 -42.28 -0.18
N ASN A 249 -52.39 -43.49 0.10
CA ASN A 249 -53.11 -44.74 -0.13
C ASN A 249 -53.41 -45.37 1.23
N ASN A 250 -54.46 -44.90 1.92
CA ASN A 250 -55.37 -45.69 2.79
C ASN A 250 -56.24 -44.79 3.68
N ALA A 251 -57.34 -45.36 4.15
CA ALA A 251 -58.58 -44.70 4.56
C ALA A 251 -58.61 -44.09 5.98
N ASP A 252 -57.48 -43.85 6.64
CA ASP A 252 -57.47 -43.44 8.06
C ASP A 252 -56.69 -42.14 8.38
N ASP A 253 -56.21 -41.37 7.40
CA ASP A 253 -55.62 -40.04 7.67
C ASP A 253 -56.63 -38.90 7.45
N TYR A 254 -56.88 -38.14 8.51
CA TYR A 254 -57.82 -37.02 8.59
C TYR A 254 -57.33 -35.85 7.74
N CYS A 255 -57.69 -35.82 6.46
CA CYS A 255 -57.45 -34.68 5.58
C CYS A 255 -58.49 -33.58 5.88
N ASP A 256 -58.10 -32.57 6.67
CA ASP A 256 -58.86 -31.32 6.81
C ASP A 256 -58.93 -30.60 5.45
N ARG A 257 -60.14 -30.29 4.99
CA ARG A 257 -60.46 -29.88 3.62
C ARG A 257 -60.38 -28.39 3.36
N ASP A 258 -60.03 -27.53 4.31
CA ASP A 258 -60.21 -26.08 4.08
C ASP A 258 -59.01 -25.14 4.29
N ARG A 259 -57.85 -25.55 4.81
CA ARG A 259 -56.66 -24.66 4.87
C ARG A 259 -55.35 -25.43 4.80
N GLY A 260 -54.81 -25.57 3.59
CA GLY A 260 -53.59 -26.35 3.34
C GLY A 260 -52.27 -25.62 3.65
N TYR A 261 -51.97 -25.28 4.92
CA TYR A 261 -50.60 -25.18 5.48
C TYR A 261 -50.65 -25.15 7.03
N VAL A 262 -49.75 -25.87 7.71
CA VAL A 262 -49.47 -25.70 9.16
C VAL A 262 -48.27 -24.77 9.32
N LEU A 263 -48.49 -23.66 10.03
CA LEU A 263 -47.45 -22.76 10.51
C LEU A 263 -46.77 -23.36 11.74
N GLY A 264 -45.45 -23.53 11.65
CA GLY A 264 -44.53 -23.35 12.77
C GLY A 264 -44.49 -24.45 13.85
N GLU A 265 -43.27 -24.90 14.12
CA GLU A 265 -42.87 -25.62 15.32
C GLU A 265 -43.34 -24.88 16.58
N ARG A 266 -43.97 -25.57 17.53
CA ARG A 266 -44.08 -25.07 18.90
C ARG A 266 -42.87 -25.56 19.71
N GLY A 267 -42.01 -24.59 20.03
CA GLY A 267 -41.07 -24.66 21.13
C GLY A 267 -41.76 -24.97 22.46
N ASP A 268 -41.00 -25.68 23.28
CA ASP A 268 -41.32 -26.18 24.60
C ASP A 268 -41.04 -25.10 25.66
N VAL A 269 -42.07 -24.69 26.41
CA VAL A 269 -42.05 -23.93 27.69
C VAL A 269 -43.51 -23.85 28.18
N GLY A 270 -43.96 -24.27 29.36
CA GLY A 270 -43.38 -24.95 30.52
C GLY A 270 -44.44 -25.07 31.64
N ALA A 271 -44.22 -26.03 32.56
CA ALA A 271 -44.60 -26.08 33.99
C ALA A 271 -46.06 -26.31 34.50
N THR A 272 -46.10 -27.19 35.52
CA THR A 272 -47.05 -27.44 36.64
C THR A 272 -48.46 -28.00 36.38
N SER A 273 -48.70 -29.25 36.81
CA SER A 273 -49.19 -29.59 38.16
C SER A 273 -48.79 -31.01 38.53
#